data_AF-A0A7S1Z0B0-F1
#
_entry.id   AF-A0A7S1Z0B0-F1
#
_cell.length_a   1.000
_cell.length_b   1.000
_cell.length_c   1.000
_cell.angle_alpha   90.00
_cell.angle_beta   90.00
_cell.angle_gamma   90.00
#
_symmetry.space_group_name_H-M   'P 1'
#
loop_
_entity.id
_entity.type
_entity.pdbx_description
1 polymer ?
#
loop_
_entity_poly.entity_id
_entity_poly.type
_entity_poly.pdbx_seq_one_letter_code
_entity_poly.pdbx_strand_id
1 'polypeptide(L)'
;PGRRRVAAVKPQTTTEPPSSPLSVRGGGADVGGSPPLVTAAARGGGGSSLKAWPKNRDPKGMPDDFPLLLARLAACTLGTVLTWYSHAVSSRCGPVLASSAVTLAASLTSPGLGQAAMCGTFAGMTSGAVLPTLGGAAAAGGLTAVLFEFLIHQRGKFLGLGGRLGFVAFLAVNAVVLAGGSPSLFAPASAAAGIAAAPVLAMTVSAAVGSALTIALREASDSNAASDPVRAAAVIGMFGSLLVGVAPRFDDAAALALYGGAFTGMSLPSPVPSGG
;
A
#
# COMPACT_ATOMS: atom_id res chain seq x y z
N PRO A 1 -35.40 62.57 -5.41
CA PRO A 1 -34.51 61.79 -4.52
C PRO A 1 -35.25 60.61 -3.85
N GLY A 2 -35.14 59.35 -4.24
CA GLY A 2 -34.40 58.67 -5.29
C GLY A 2 -34.99 57.25 -5.43
N ARG A 3 -35.22 56.81 -6.68
CA ARG A 3 -35.60 55.43 -7.03
C ARG A 3 -34.38 54.52 -6.96
N ARG A 4 -34.53 53.28 -6.45
CA ARG A 4 -33.75 52.07 -6.84
C ARG A 4 -34.58 50.84 -6.44
N ARG A 5 -35.27 50.19 -7.39
CA ARG A 5 -34.82 49.09 -8.29
C ARG A 5 -34.75 47.74 -7.57
N VAL A 6 -35.85 47.01 -7.69
CA VAL A 6 -35.99 45.56 -7.52
C VAL A 6 -35.15 44.88 -8.60
N ALA A 7 -34.24 43.99 -8.19
CA ALA A 7 -33.48 43.14 -9.10
C ALA A 7 -34.19 41.80 -9.26
N ALA A 8 -34.51 41.49 -10.51
CA ALA A 8 -35.18 40.28 -10.96
C ALA A 8 -34.26 39.05 -10.87
N VAL A 9 -34.78 37.98 -10.26
CA VAL A 9 -34.18 36.64 -10.28
C VAL A 9 -34.53 35.99 -11.62
N LYS A 10 -33.50 35.61 -12.39
CA LYS A 10 -33.63 34.84 -13.63
C LYS A 10 -33.73 33.34 -13.28
N PRO A 11 -34.67 32.59 -13.85
CA PRO A 11 -34.73 31.13 -13.68
C PRO A 11 -33.66 30.44 -14.51
N GLN A 12 -32.90 29.53 -13.89
CA GLN A 12 -31.98 28.63 -14.58
C GLN A 12 -32.74 27.41 -15.10
N THR A 13 -32.76 27.27 -16.41
CA THR A 13 -33.17 26.10 -17.18
C THR A 13 -32.08 25.03 -17.13
N THR A 14 -32.33 23.92 -16.44
CA THR A 14 -31.55 22.68 -16.56
C THR A 14 -32.24 21.75 -17.55
N THR A 15 -31.63 21.61 -18.74
CA THR A 15 -31.98 20.63 -19.76
C THR A 15 -31.20 19.34 -19.51
N GLU A 16 -31.90 18.27 -19.13
CA GLU A 16 -31.41 16.88 -19.22
C GLU A 16 -31.40 16.41 -20.69
N PRO A 17 -30.40 15.60 -21.09
CA PRO A 17 -30.54 14.72 -22.25
C PRO A 17 -30.70 13.23 -21.86
N PRO A 18 -31.29 12.44 -22.77
CA PRO A 18 -32.11 11.27 -22.44
C PRO A 18 -31.37 9.94 -22.31
N SER A 19 -32.00 9.07 -21.52
CA SER A 19 -31.83 7.63 -21.40
C SER A 19 -31.76 6.88 -22.73
N SER A 20 -30.89 5.87 -22.78
CA SER A 20 -30.83 4.84 -23.82
C SER A 20 -30.51 3.47 -23.18
N PRO A 21 -30.92 2.35 -23.81
CA PRO A 21 -31.77 1.37 -23.14
C PRO A 21 -31.06 0.11 -22.63
N LEU A 22 -31.70 -0.50 -21.64
CA LEU A 22 -31.56 -1.88 -21.20
C LEU A 22 -31.54 -2.85 -22.40
N SER A 23 -30.39 -3.46 -22.66
CA SER A 23 -30.29 -4.65 -23.50
C SER A 23 -30.39 -5.88 -22.60
N VAL A 24 -31.59 -6.46 -22.60
CA VAL A 24 -31.87 -7.81 -22.13
C VAL A 24 -31.31 -8.78 -23.18
N ARG A 25 -30.36 -9.63 -22.79
CA ARG A 25 -30.05 -10.85 -23.54
C ARG A 25 -29.89 -12.00 -22.55
N GLY A 26 -30.85 -12.91 -22.59
CA GLY A 26 -30.92 -14.07 -21.72
C GLY A 26 -30.18 -15.29 -22.25
N GLY A 27 -30.30 -16.35 -21.46
CA GLY A 27 -30.32 -17.74 -21.92
C GLY A 27 -28.97 -18.44 -21.96
N GLY A 28 -28.79 -19.44 -21.10
CA GLY A 28 -27.71 -20.43 -21.25
C GLY A 28 -27.35 -21.11 -19.94
N ALA A 29 -28.25 -21.94 -19.42
CA ALA A 29 -27.88 -22.99 -18.50
C ALA A 29 -27.07 -24.04 -19.29
N ASP A 30 -25.88 -24.40 -18.80
CA ASP A 30 -25.34 -25.71 -19.11
C ASP A 30 -24.57 -26.28 -17.92
N VAL A 31 -24.88 -27.54 -17.68
CA VAL A 31 -24.51 -28.38 -16.56
C VAL A 31 -23.38 -29.29 -17.03
N GLY A 32 -22.35 -29.49 -16.20
CA GLY A 32 -21.56 -30.71 -16.20
C GLY A 32 -20.12 -30.57 -16.69
N GLY A 33 -19.17 -30.77 -15.78
CA GLY A 33 -17.77 -31.05 -16.12
C GLY A 33 -16.77 -30.69 -15.02
N SER A 34 -16.56 -31.60 -14.05
CA SER A 34 -15.25 -31.74 -13.39
C SER A 34 -14.39 -32.71 -14.23
N PRO A 35 -13.04 -32.84 -14.08
CA PRO A 35 -11.95 -32.07 -13.43
C PRO A 35 -10.82 -31.74 -14.50
N PRO A 36 -9.52 -31.35 -14.25
CA PRO A 36 -8.70 -31.46 -13.03
C PRO A 36 -7.77 -30.28 -12.64
N LEU A 37 -7.27 -30.45 -11.41
CA LEU A 37 -6.03 -29.95 -10.80
C LEU A 37 -4.90 -29.54 -11.78
N VAL A 38 -4.30 -28.39 -11.46
CA VAL A 38 -2.86 -28.06 -11.59
C VAL A 38 -2.26 -28.15 -13.00
N THR A 39 -2.40 -27.08 -13.78
CA THR A 39 -1.37 -26.59 -14.75
C THR A 39 -1.83 -25.27 -15.39
N ALA A 40 -1.72 -24.16 -14.65
CA ALA A 40 -1.94 -22.82 -15.20
C ALA A 40 -0.87 -21.85 -14.68
N ALA A 41 0.40 -22.22 -14.86
CA ALA A 41 1.52 -21.30 -14.79
C ALA A 41 2.45 -21.65 -15.97
N ALA A 42 2.86 -20.63 -16.72
CA ALA A 42 3.75 -20.72 -17.89
C ALA A 42 3.11 -21.20 -19.22
N ARG A 43 2.10 -20.48 -19.70
CA ARG A 43 1.92 -20.30 -21.16
C ARG A 43 1.10 -19.03 -21.46
N GLY A 44 1.82 -17.92 -21.58
CA GLY A 44 1.26 -16.61 -21.92
C GLY A 44 2.31 -15.72 -22.58
N GLY A 45 3.08 -16.28 -23.53
CA GLY A 45 3.86 -15.51 -24.49
C GLY A 45 2.93 -14.90 -25.54
N GLY A 46 2.15 -13.91 -25.13
CA GLY A 46 1.38 -13.05 -26.04
C GLY A 46 2.11 -11.72 -26.12
N GLY A 47 2.71 -11.42 -27.27
CA GLY A 47 3.26 -10.11 -27.58
C GLY A 47 2.16 -9.05 -27.62
N SER A 48 1.69 -8.61 -26.46
CA SER A 48 0.95 -7.36 -26.35
C SER A 48 1.98 -6.24 -26.48
N SER A 49 1.97 -5.59 -27.65
CA SER A 49 2.53 -4.26 -27.84
C SER A 49 2.23 -3.45 -26.56
N LEU A 50 3.28 -3.08 -25.81
CA LEU A 50 3.19 -2.30 -24.58
C LEU A 50 2.52 -0.97 -24.93
N LYS A 51 1.18 -0.95 -24.92
CA LYS A 51 0.38 0.26 -25.06
C LYS A 51 0.86 1.19 -23.97
N ALA A 52 1.38 2.35 -24.36
CA ALA A 52 1.88 3.35 -23.44
C ALA A 52 0.86 3.54 -22.30
N TRP A 53 1.32 3.33 -21.06
CA TRP A 53 0.47 3.44 -19.88
C TRP A 53 -0.24 4.80 -19.90
N PRO A 54 -1.58 4.85 -19.84
CA PRO A 54 -2.29 6.12 -19.97
C PRO A 54 -1.88 7.03 -18.80
N LYS A 55 -1.28 8.19 -19.09
CA LYS A 55 -0.86 9.18 -18.06
C LYS A 55 -2.00 9.61 -17.11
N ASN A 56 -3.25 9.45 -17.51
CA ASN A 56 -4.42 9.75 -16.68
C ASN A 56 -4.74 8.67 -15.63
N ARG A 57 -4.03 7.53 -15.65
CA ARG A 57 -4.15 6.42 -14.68
C ARG A 57 -3.09 6.48 -13.58
N ASP A 58 -2.20 7.46 -13.59
CA ASP A 58 -1.25 7.63 -12.50
C ASP A 58 -2.02 8.01 -11.23
N PRO A 59 -1.79 7.30 -10.09
CA PRO A 59 -2.36 7.69 -8.81
C PRO A 59 -1.96 9.13 -8.56
N LYS A 60 -2.96 10.00 -8.52
CA LYS A 60 -2.75 11.41 -8.21
C LYS A 60 -1.99 11.45 -6.90
N GLY A 61 -0.78 12.00 -6.93
CA GLY A 61 -0.05 12.31 -5.71
C GLY A 61 -0.96 13.11 -4.78
N MET A 62 -0.79 12.91 -3.48
CA MET A 62 -1.66 13.52 -2.48
C MET A 62 -1.73 15.04 -2.73
N PRO A 63 -2.92 15.64 -2.97
CA PRO A 63 -3.03 17.06 -3.24
C PRO A 63 -2.52 17.87 -2.05
N ASP A 64 -1.82 18.97 -2.35
CA ASP A 64 -1.21 19.85 -1.33
C ASP A 64 -2.25 20.56 -0.47
N ASP A 65 -3.47 20.69 -0.98
CA ASP A 65 -4.56 21.44 -0.35
C ASP A 65 -5.33 20.65 0.72
N PHE A 66 -4.92 19.42 1.06
CA PHE A 66 -5.60 18.65 2.13
C PHE A 66 -5.12 19.15 3.52
N PRO A 67 -5.96 19.88 4.28
CA PRO A 67 -5.49 20.68 5.41
C PRO A 67 -5.53 19.85 6.69
N LEU A 68 -4.77 18.76 6.78
CA LEU A 68 -4.60 18.04 8.04
C LEU A 68 -3.21 17.42 8.14
N LEU A 69 -2.16 18.25 8.08
CA LEU A 69 -0.81 17.84 8.52
C LEU A 69 -0.90 17.11 9.87
N LEU A 70 -1.72 17.65 10.78
CA LEU A 70 -2.01 17.02 12.06
C LEU A 70 -2.69 15.65 11.94
N ALA A 71 -3.63 15.44 11.00
CA ALA A 71 -4.23 14.11 10.83
C ALA A 71 -3.29 13.12 10.14
N ARG A 72 -2.36 13.55 9.29
CA ARG A 72 -1.32 12.68 8.73
C ARG A 72 -0.32 12.26 9.81
N LEU A 73 0.13 13.22 10.62
CA LEU A 73 0.93 12.96 11.81
C LEU A 73 0.20 12.00 12.76
N ALA A 74 -1.08 12.26 13.06
CA ALA A 74 -1.90 11.42 13.92
C ALA A 74 -2.11 10.02 13.32
N ALA A 75 -2.44 9.90 12.04
CA ALA A 75 -2.65 8.61 11.37
C ALA A 75 -1.36 7.77 11.33
N CYS A 76 -0.22 8.40 11.08
CA CYS A 76 1.08 7.74 11.07
C CYS A 76 1.46 7.28 12.50
N THR A 77 1.41 8.18 13.48
CA THR A 77 1.73 7.86 14.89
C THR A 77 0.79 6.82 15.48
N LEU A 78 -0.53 6.97 15.29
CA LEU A 78 -1.53 5.98 15.70
C LEU A 78 -1.30 4.66 14.97
N GLY A 79 -0.97 4.68 13.68
CA GLY A 79 -0.62 3.48 12.92
C GLY A 79 0.59 2.75 13.52
N THR A 80 1.66 3.47 13.86
CA THR A 80 2.85 2.91 14.53
C THR A 80 2.49 2.31 15.88
N VAL A 81 1.79 3.05 16.73
CA VAL A 81 1.44 2.63 18.09
C VAL A 81 0.48 1.44 18.07
N LEU A 82 -0.54 1.45 17.20
CA LEU A 82 -1.49 0.35 17.06
C LEU A 82 -0.81 -0.93 16.55
N THR A 83 0.06 -0.83 15.53
CA THR A 83 0.80 -2.00 15.04
C THR A 83 1.75 -2.54 16.11
N TRP A 84 2.50 -1.66 16.77
CA TRP A 84 3.41 -2.06 17.85
C TRP A 84 2.63 -2.71 19.01
N TYR A 85 1.54 -2.09 19.46
CA TYR A 85 0.71 -2.60 20.56
C TYR A 85 0.05 -3.94 20.18
N SER A 86 -0.51 -4.05 18.98
CA SER A 86 -1.18 -5.27 18.53
C SER A 86 -0.22 -6.47 18.49
N HIS A 87 1.01 -6.27 18.01
CA HIS A 87 2.04 -7.31 18.02
C HIS A 87 2.61 -7.56 19.43
N ALA A 88 2.78 -6.51 20.25
CA ALA A 88 3.30 -6.65 21.62
C ALA A 88 2.32 -7.39 22.54
N VAL A 89 1.01 -7.20 22.37
CA VAL A 89 -0.04 -7.80 23.21
C VAL A 89 -0.55 -9.11 22.63
N SER A 90 -0.65 -9.21 21.31
CA SER A 90 -1.16 -10.41 20.64
C SER A 90 -0.01 -11.20 20.05
N SER A 91 0.53 -12.14 20.82
CA SER A 91 1.52 -13.13 20.34
C SER A 91 1.00 -14.01 19.19
N ARG A 92 -0.31 -13.94 18.89
CA ARG A 92 -0.98 -14.67 17.79
C ARG A 92 -1.12 -13.86 16.50
N CYS A 93 -0.94 -12.54 16.55
CA CYS A 93 -1.06 -11.70 15.37
C CYS A 93 0.34 -11.40 14.82
N GLY A 94 0.67 -11.95 13.65
CA GLY A 94 1.92 -11.63 12.99
C GLY A 94 2.02 -10.12 12.66
N PRO A 95 3.23 -9.55 12.61
CA PRO A 95 3.43 -8.11 12.34
C PRO A 95 2.83 -7.69 10.99
N VAL A 96 2.85 -8.58 9.99
CA VAL A 96 2.26 -8.35 8.66
C VAL A 96 0.73 -8.25 8.73
N LEU A 97 0.07 -9.11 9.52
CA LEU A 97 -1.39 -9.08 9.71
C LEU A 97 -1.81 -7.77 10.40
N ALA A 98 -1.11 -7.40 11.47
CA ALA A 98 -1.34 -6.16 12.21
C ALA A 98 -1.19 -4.93 11.30
N SER A 99 -0.07 -4.82 10.60
CA SER A 99 0.21 -3.72 9.66
C SER A 99 -0.84 -3.62 8.56
N SER A 100 -1.24 -4.75 7.99
CA SER A 100 -2.24 -4.82 6.92
C SER A 100 -3.64 -4.43 7.41
N ALA A 101 -4.05 -4.90 8.60
CA ALA A 101 -5.34 -4.58 9.19
C ALA A 101 -5.46 -3.09 9.54
N VAL A 102 -4.42 -2.50 10.16
CA VAL A 102 -4.40 -1.08 10.51
C VAL A 102 -4.38 -0.21 9.25
N THR A 103 -3.59 -0.58 8.25
CA THR A 103 -3.54 0.13 6.97
C THR A 103 -4.89 0.07 6.24
N LEU A 104 -5.52 -1.11 6.20
CA LEU A 104 -6.83 -1.28 5.57
C LEU A 104 -7.90 -0.45 6.30
N ALA A 105 -7.94 -0.49 7.63
CA ALA A 105 -8.86 0.31 8.43
C ALA A 105 -8.66 1.82 8.17
N ALA A 106 -7.42 2.30 8.19
CA ALA A 106 -7.11 3.70 7.91
C ALA A 106 -7.55 4.10 6.49
N SER A 107 -7.23 3.29 5.49
CA SER A 107 -7.64 3.52 4.10
C SER A 107 -9.16 3.53 3.93
N LEU A 108 -9.91 2.71 4.67
CA LEU A 108 -11.39 2.70 4.62
C LEU A 108 -11.99 3.96 5.26
N THR A 109 -11.43 4.44 6.36
CA THR A 109 -11.91 5.66 7.04
C THR A 109 -11.63 6.93 6.22
N SER A 110 -10.45 7.02 5.60
CA SER A 110 -10.09 8.15 4.76
C SER A 110 -9.10 7.72 3.67
N PRO A 111 -9.48 7.77 2.38
CA PRO A 111 -8.61 7.34 1.28
C PRO A 111 -7.31 8.16 1.22
N GLY A 112 -7.33 9.42 1.67
CA GLY A 112 -6.15 10.29 1.72
C GLY A 112 -5.14 9.96 2.82
N LEU A 113 -5.53 9.23 3.87
CA LEU A 113 -4.64 8.93 5.01
C LEU A 113 -3.93 7.58 4.89
N GLY A 114 -4.34 6.72 3.95
CA GLY A 114 -3.81 5.36 3.82
C GLY A 114 -2.29 5.31 3.66
N GLN A 115 -1.70 6.18 2.84
CA GLN A 115 -0.25 6.21 2.62
C GLN A 115 0.53 6.58 3.89
N ALA A 116 0.05 7.59 4.63
CA ALA A 116 0.67 8.03 5.87
C ALA A 116 0.56 6.96 6.96
N ALA A 117 -0.62 6.36 7.12
CA ALA A 117 -0.85 5.27 8.06
C ALA A 117 0.05 4.06 7.73
N MET A 118 0.11 3.65 6.47
CA MET A 118 0.96 2.55 6.00
C MET A 118 2.44 2.78 6.36
N CYS A 119 2.96 3.99 6.14
CA CYS A 119 4.33 4.35 6.53
C CYS A 119 4.55 4.18 8.04
N GLY A 120 3.60 4.67 8.85
CA GLY A 120 3.64 4.50 10.30
C GLY A 120 3.60 3.04 10.75
N THR A 121 2.76 2.22 10.12
CA THR A 121 2.67 0.79 10.45
C THR A 121 3.99 0.04 10.20
N PHE A 122 4.80 0.47 9.23
CA PHE A 122 6.14 -0.08 9.01
C PHE A 122 7.10 0.16 10.17
N ALA A 123 7.11 1.39 10.70
CA ALA A 123 7.87 1.68 11.91
C ALA A 123 7.37 0.86 13.10
N GLY A 124 6.08 0.54 13.15
CA GLY A 124 5.45 -0.27 14.20
C GLY A 124 5.70 -1.78 14.10
N MET A 125 6.10 -2.30 12.93
CA MET A 125 6.51 -3.70 12.76
C MET A 125 7.89 -4.02 13.36
N THR A 126 8.57 -3.01 13.89
CA THR A 126 9.85 -3.21 14.58
C THR A 126 9.69 -4.12 15.79
N SER A 127 10.64 -5.02 15.97
CA SER A 127 10.64 -5.92 17.13
C SER A 127 10.70 -5.13 18.43
N GLY A 128 10.01 -5.61 19.47
CA GLY A 128 10.11 -5.05 20.83
C GLY A 128 11.53 -5.08 21.40
N ALA A 129 12.44 -5.87 20.82
CA ALA A 129 13.87 -5.82 21.15
C ALA A 129 14.55 -4.51 20.68
N VAL A 130 14.05 -3.88 19.61
CA VAL A 130 14.57 -2.63 19.05
C VAL A 130 13.90 -1.42 19.70
N LEU A 131 12.58 -1.51 19.94
CA LEU A 131 11.76 -0.47 20.57
C LEU A 131 11.00 -1.08 21.75
N PRO A 132 11.65 -1.22 22.93
CA PRO A 132 11.04 -1.86 24.09
C PRO A 132 10.02 -0.97 24.81
N THR A 133 10.05 0.34 24.56
CA THR A 133 9.19 1.31 25.23
C THR A 133 8.13 1.86 24.28
N LEU A 134 6.91 2.04 24.81
CA LEU A 134 5.81 2.72 24.10
C LEU A 134 6.22 4.13 23.65
N GLY A 135 6.99 4.83 24.48
CA GLY A 135 7.53 6.15 24.16
C GLY A 135 8.47 6.14 22.96
N GLY A 136 9.31 5.11 22.83
CA GLY A 136 10.15 4.91 21.65
C GLY A 136 9.33 4.68 20.39
N ALA A 137 8.29 3.83 20.46
CA ALA A 137 7.40 3.56 19.32
C ALA A 137 6.65 4.84 18.87
N ALA A 138 6.13 5.63 19.82
CA ALA A 138 5.49 6.90 19.53
C ALA A 138 6.47 7.92 18.91
N ALA A 139 7.70 8.00 19.44
CA ALA A 139 8.75 8.86 18.88
C ALA A 139 9.15 8.44 17.46
N ALA A 140 9.26 7.13 17.20
CA ALA A 140 9.55 6.58 15.86
C ALA A 140 8.42 6.91 14.87
N GLY A 141 7.16 6.75 15.28
CA GLY A 141 6.01 7.16 14.45
C GLY A 141 5.99 8.66 14.18
N GLY A 142 6.29 9.48 15.18
CA GLY A 142 6.36 10.94 15.04
C GLY A 142 7.46 11.37 14.07
N LEU A 143 8.67 10.80 14.23
CA LEU A 143 9.79 11.08 13.35
C LEU A 143 9.53 10.58 11.92
N THR A 144 8.92 9.41 11.77
CA THR A 144 8.49 8.87 10.47
C THR A 144 7.54 9.83 9.77
N ALA A 145 6.56 10.38 10.49
CA ALA A 145 5.60 11.31 9.93
C ALA A 145 6.23 12.66 9.51
N VAL A 146 7.18 13.17 10.29
CA VAL A 146 7.95 14.39 9.95
C VAL A 146 8.82 14.16 8.71
N LEU A 147 9.54 13.04 8.64
CA LEU A 147 10.36 12.68 7.49
C LEU A 147 9.52 12.42 6.23
N PHE A 148 8.33 11.85 6.39
CA PHE A 148 7.38 11.64 5.30
C PHE A 148 6.92 12.98 4.71
N GLU A 149 6.54 13.95 5.55
CA GLU A 149 6.19 15.31 5.10
C GLU A 149 7.38 16.02 4.43
N PHE A 150 8.57 15.88 5.01
CA PHE A 150 9.79 16.41 4.39
C PHE A 150 10.02 15.83 2.99
N LEU A 151 9.79 14.53 2.81
CA LEU A 151 9.95 13.86 1.52
C LEU A 151 8.87 14.27 0.50
N ILE A 152 7.65 14.57 0.95
CA ILE A 152 6.59 15.12 0.09
C ILE A 152 7.00 16.51 -0.42
N HIS A 153 7.59 17.35 0.44
CA HIS A 153 8.08 18.69 0.06
C HIS A 153 9.23 18.63 -0.96
N GLN A 154 10.07 17.60 -0.89
CA GLN A 154 11.19 17.38 -1.81
C GLN A 154 10.72 16.75 -3.15
N ARG A 155 9.79 17.43 -3.83
CA ARG A 155 9.21 17.03 -5.13
C ARG A 155 10.30 16.89 -6.19
N GLY A 156 10.68 15.65 -6.52
CA GLY A 156 11.44 15.37 -7.75
C GLY A 156 12.48 14.25 -7.69
N LYS A 157 12.83 13.69 -6.52
CA LYS A 157 14.01 12.80 -6.42
C LYS A 157 13.74 11.28 -6.41
N PHE A 158 12.49 10.81 -6.28
CA PHE A 158 12.25 9.36 -6.07
C PHE A 158 10.95 8.82 -6.72
N LEU A 159 10.82 8.52 -8.01
CA LEU A 159 9.47 8.24 -8.58
C LEU A 159 8.64 7.04 -7.98
N GLY A 160 9.19 6.19 -7.11
CA GLY A 160 8.46 5.08 -6.49
C GLY A 160 7.72 5.41 -5.18
N LEU A 161 6.40 5.19 -5.13
CA LEU A 161 5.59 5.36 -3.90
C LEU A 161 5.96 4.32 -2.82
N GLY A 162 6.08 3.04 -3.18
CA GLY A 162 6.32 1.95 -2.23
C GLY A 162 7.70 2.03 -1.55
N GLY A 163 8.76 2.24 -2.33
CA GLY A 163 10.13 2.30 -1.81
C GLY A 163 10.38 3.51 -0.89
N ARG A 164 9.75 4.66 -1.16
CA ARG A 164 9.85 5.85 -0.30
C ARG A 164 9.29 5.60 1.10
N LEU A 165 8.10 4.98 1.18
CA LEU A 165 7.42 4.74 2.45
C LEU A 165 8.26 3.84 3.37
N GLY A 166 8.82 2.77 2.82
CA GLY A 166 9.70 1.86 3.56
C GLY A 166 11.02 2.51 3.96
N PHE A 167 11.64 3.29 3.07
CA PHE A 167 12.89 3.99 3.35
C PHE A 167 12.74 5.03 4.47
N VAL A 168 11.66 5.80 4.46
CA VAL A 168 11.37 6.79 5.51
C VAL A 168 11.18 6.11 6.87
N ALA A 169 10.40 5.03 6.92
CA ALA A 169 10.19 4.27 8.14
C ALA A 169 11.51 3.67 8.66
N PHE A 170 12.33 3.10 7.78
CA PHE A 170 13.64 2.57 8.14
C PHE A 170 14.55 3.66 8.72
N LEU A 171 14.65 4.82 8.06
CA LEU A 171 15.50 5.92 8.51
C LEU A 171 15.03 6.49 9.86
N ALA A 172 13.72 6.63 10.05
CA ALA A 172 13.14 7.11 11.30
C ALA A 172 13.43 6.16 12.47
N VAL A 173 13.20 4.86 12.29
CA VAL A 173 13.48 3.85 13.34
C VAL A 173 14.96 3.86 13.72
N ASN A 174 15.85 3.87 12.73
CA ASN A 174 17.30 3.90 13.00
C ASN A 174 17.72 5.17 13.74
N ALA A 175 17.17 6.32 13.37
CA ALA A 175 17.46 7.58 14.06
C ALA A 175 17.00 7.56 15.53
N VAL A 176 15.81 7.00 15.82
CA VAL A 176 15.32 6.86 17.21
C VAL A 176 16.16 5.87 18.01
N VAL A 177 16.54 4.75 17.42
CA VAL A 177 17.40 3.74 18.05
C VAL A 177 18.78 4.31 18.37
N LEU A 178 19.35 5.08 17.44
CA LEU A 178 20.62 5.78 17.64
C LEU A 178 20.52 6.82 18.77
N ALA A 179 19.45 7.61 18.80
CA ALA A 179 19.20 8.58 19.86
C ALA A 179 19.01 7.89 21.23
N GLY A 180 18.48 6.66 21.24
CA GLY A 180 18.34 5.82 22.43
C GLY A 180 19.64 5.13 22.89
N GLY A 181 20.78 5.37 22.23
CA GLY A 181 22.08 4.84 22.63
C GLY A 181 22.29 3.36 22.37
N SER A 182 21.42 2.71 21.59
CA SER A 182 21.55 1.29 21.23
C SER A 182 22.37 1.15 19.94
N PRO A 183 23.50 0.42 19.94
CA PRO A 183 24.42 0.33 18.80
C PRO A 183 23.94 -0.64 17.69
N SER A 184 22.65 -0.72 17.40
CA SER A 184 22.09 -1.61 16.35
C SER A 184 22.08 -0.98 14.95
N LEU A 185 22.71 0.19 14.79
CA LEU A 185 22.70 1.04 13.60
C LEU A 185 22.93 0.32 12.26
N PHE A 186 23.78 -0.71 12.26
CA PHE A 186 24.11 -1.49 11.07
C PHE A 186 24.66 -2.83 11.52
N ALA A 187 23.99 -3.55 12.43
CA ALA A 187 24.28 -4.97 12.51
C ALA A 187 23.83 -5.54 11.15
N PRO A 188 24.73 -5.91 10.22
CA PRO A 188 24.29 -6.62 9.04
C PRO A 188 23.56 -7.84 9.59
N ALA A 189 22.24 -7.94 9.36
CA ALA A 189 21.56 -9.20 9.54
C ALA A 189 22.41 -10.19 8.77
N SER A 190 23.12 -11.05 9.49
CA SER A 190 24.36 -11.67 9.05
C SER A 190 24.23 -12.17 7.62
N ALA A 191 24.73 -11.40 6.66
CA ALA A 191 24.85 -11.80 5.25
C ALA A 191 25.83 -12.98 5.09
N ALA A 192 26.39 -13.45 6.21
CA ALA A 192 27.22 -14.63 6.38
C ALA A 192 26.46 -15.87 6.87
N ALA A 193 25.14 -15.81 7.08
CA ALA A 193 24.34 -17.03 7.20
C ALA A 193 24.16 -17.58 5.78
N GLY A 194 24.84 -18.68 5.46
CA GLY A 194 24.83 -19.30 4.13
C GLY A 194 23.44 -19.25 3.50
N ILE A 195 23.33 -18.48 2.41
CA ILE A 195 22.07 -18.27 1.72
C ILE A 195 21.70 -19.60 1.07
N ALA A 196 20.90 -20.41 1.77
CA ALA A 196 20.30 -21.56 1.13
C ALA A 196 19.47 -21.03 -0.05
N ALA A 197 19.71 -21.56 -1.25
CA ALA A 197 19.00 -21.11 -2.45
C ALA A 197 17.47 -21.29 -2.33
N ALA A 198 17.03 -22.29 -1.57
CA ALA A 198 15.62 -22.62 -1.38
C ALA A 198 14.78 -21.52 -0.68
N PRO A 199 15.14 -21.01 0.51
CA PRO A 199 14.38 -19.93 1.14
C PRO A 199 14.42 -18.63 0.32
N VAL A 200 15.55 -18.31 -0.32
CA VAL A 200 15.61 -17.12 -1.19
C VAL A 200 14.70 -17.26 -2.39
N LEU A 201 14.65 -18.43 -3.03
CA LEU A 201 13.73 -18.68 -4.13
C LEU A 201 12.27 -18.55 -3.68
N ALA A 202 11.93 -19.04 -2.48
CA ALA A 202 10.59 -18.88 -1.93
C ALA A 202 10.24 -17.40 -1.66
N MET A 203 11.19 -16.60 -1.15
CA MET A 203 11.02 -15.16 -0.95
C MET A 203 10.88 -14.41 -2.27
N THR A 204 11.69 -14.74 -3.27
CA THR A 204 11.61 -14.05 -4.57
C THR A 204 10.33 -14.41 -5.32
N VAL A 205 9.90 -15.67 -5.27
CA VAL A 205 8.64 -16.11 -5.86
C VAL A 205 7.45 -15.46 -5.16
N SER A 206 7.40 -15.47 -3.82
CA SER A 206 6.33 -14.81 -3.07
C SER A 206 6.31 -13.30 -3.33
N ALA A 207 7.46 -12.63 -3.39
CA ALA A 207 7.53 -11.22 -3.77
C ALA A 207 7.06 -10.97 -5.22
N ALA A 208 7.42 -11.82 -6.17
CA ALA A 208 6.95 -11.73 -7.55
C ALA A 208 5.43 -11.91 -7.64
N VAL A 209 4.87 -12.87 -6.90
CA VAL A 209 3.42 -13.09 -6.79
C VAL A 209 2.73 -11.88 -6.18
N GLY A 210 3.30 -11.28 -5.13
CA GLY A 210 2.73 -10.08 -4.49
C GLY A 210 2.68 -8.89 -5.44
N SER A 211 3.74 -8.69 -6.22
CA SER A 211 3.80 -7.67 -7.27
C SER A 211 2.74 -7.92 -8.35
N ALA A 212 2.69 -9.13 -8.90
CA ALA A 212 1.72 -9.51 -9.93
C ALA A 212 0.28 -9.38 -9.44
N LEU A 213 -0.01 -9.80 -8.20
CA LEU A 213 -1.34 -9.71 -7.60
C LEU A 213 -1.75 -8.25 -7.40
N THR A 214 -0.82 -7.37 -7.03
CA THR A 214 -1.10 -5.93 -6.89
C THR A 214 -1.45 -5.31 -8.24
N ILE A 215 -0.73 -5.70 -9.30
CA ILE A 215 -1.02 -5.24 -10.67
C ILE A 215 -2.39 -5.78 -11.13
N ALA A 216 -2.65 -7.07 -10.94
CA ALA A 216 -3.93 -7.69 -11.30
C ALA A 216 -5.12 -7.06 -10.56
N LEU A 217 -4.98 -6.79 -9.25
CA LEU A 217 -6.02 -6.10 -8.47
C LEU A 217 -6.26 -4.67 -8.95
N ARG A 218 -5.20 -3.96 -9.37
CA ARG A 218 -5.34 -2.62 -9.96
C ARG A 218 -6.09 -2.67 -11.28
N GLU A 219 -5.76 -3.62 -12.15
CA GLU A 219 -6.42 -3.79 -13.46
C GLU A 219 -7.88 -4.24 -13.31
N ALA A 220 -8.17 -5.13 -12.37
CA ALA A 220 -9.54 -5.58 -12.10
C ALA A 220 -10.43 -4.47 -11.48
N SER A 221 -9.82 -3.43 -10.91
CA SER A 221 -10.52 -2.35 -10.19
C SER A 221 -10.76 -1.09 -11.06
N ASP A 222 -10.86 -1.25 -12.38
CA ASP A 222 -10.88 -0.18 -13.39
C ASP A 222 -12.14 0.74 -13.37
N SER A 223 -13.11 0.52 -12.47
CA SER A 223 -14.41 1.23 -12.48
C SER A 223 -14.62 2.27 -11.38
N ASN A 224 -13.66 2.46 -10.48
CA ASN A 224 -13.79 3.49 -9.45
C ASN A 224 -12.44 4.20 -9.29
N ALA A 225 -12.46 5.51 -9.10
CA ALA A 225 -11.31 6.31 -8.68
C ALA A 225 -10.82 5.96 -7.25
N ALA A 226 -11.01 4.70 -6.84
CA ALA A 226 -10.82 4.11 -5.53
C ALA A 226 -9.91 2.87 -5.56
N SER A 227 -9.10 2.66 -6.61
CA SER A 227 -8.01 1.67 -6.59
C SER A 227 -6.79 2.21 -5.82
N ASP A 228 -7.01 2.64 -4.58
CA ASP A 228 -5.92 3.05 -3.70
C ASP A 228 -4.92 1.91 -3.64
N PRO A 229 -3.70 2.09 -4.16
CA PRO A 229 -2.75 0.98 -4.25
C PRO A 229 -2.33 0.46 -2.87
N VAL A 230 -2.47 1.32 -1.88
CA VAL A 230 -2.35 1.02 -0.46
C VAL A 230 -3.39 0.00 0.00
N ARG A 231 -4.65 0.13 -0.42
CA ARG A 231 -5.72 -0.84 -0.11
C ARG A 231 -5.42 -2.19 -0.74
N ALA A 232 -5.01 -2.22 -2.00
CA ALA A 232 -4.62 -3.46 -2.68
C ALA A 232 -3.46 -4.15 -1.95
N ALA A 233 -2.40 -3.42 -1.61
CA ALA A 233 -1.28 -3.95 -0.84
C ALA A 233 -1.69 -4.45 0.56
N ALA A 234 -2.60 -3.75 1.24
CA ALA A 234 -3.12 -4.18 2.54
C ALA A 234 -3.96 -5.46 2.44
N VAL A 235 -4.79 -5.61 1.41
CA VAL A 235 -5.54 -6.85 1.16
C VAL A 235 -4.59 -8.02 0.87
N ILE A 236 -3.56 -7.80 0.07
CA ILE A 236 -2.54 -8.82 -0.24
C ILE A 236 -1.77 -9.22 1.01
N GLY A 237 -1.37 -8.25 1.84
CA GLY A 237 -0.70 -8.52 3.11
C GLY A 237 -1.57 -9.30 4.09
N MET A 238 -2.85 -8.95 4.20
CA MET A 238 -3.82 -9.69 5.01
C MET A 238 -3.98 -11.13 4.51
N PHE A 239 -4.15 -11.32 3.20
CA PHE A 239 -4.25 -12.66 2.60
C PHE A 239 -2.97 -13.48 2.82
N GLY A 240 -1.81 -12.86 2.64
CA GLY A 240 -0.50 -13.46 2.92
C GLY A 240 -0.39 -13.94 4.36
N SER A 241 -0.76 -13.09 5.31
CA SER A 241 -0.70 -13.44 6.73
C SER A 241 -1.69 -14.53 7.16
N LEU A 242 -2.84 -14.64 6.50
CA LEU A 242 -3.81 -15.71 6.76
C LEU A 242 -3.37 -17.06 6.18
N LEU A 243 -2.52 -17.05 5.14
CA LEU A 243 -1.94 -18.27 4.60
C LEU A 243 -0.83 -18.83 5.48
N VAL A 244 -0.22 -18.01 6.35
CA VAL A 244 0.74 -18.47 7.35
C VAL A 244 0.06 -19.47 8.28
N GLY A 245 0.63 -20.67 8.38
CA GLY A 245 0.09 -21.76 9.20
C GLY A 245 -1.04 -22.58 8.56
N VAL A 246 -1.65 -22.12 7.46
CA VAL A 246 -2.61 -22.92 6.68
C VAL A 246 -1.88 -23.75 5.63
N ALA A 247 -0.87 -23.18 4.97
CA ALA A 247 -0.04 -23.89 4.02
C ALA A 247 1.26 -24.38 4.69
N PRO A 248 1.59 -25.69 4.64
CA PRO A 248 2.71 -26.28 5.36
C PRO A 248 4.12 -25.84 4.90
N ARG A 249 4.20 -24.88 3.97
CA ARG A 249 5.46 -24.29 3.46
C ARG A 249 5.42 -22.76 3.44
N PHE A 250 4.38 -22.14 3.99
CA PHE A 250 4.21 -20.70 3.97
C PHE A 250 4.54 -20.12 5.34
N ASP A 251 5.79 -19.69 5.47
CA ASP A 251 6.34 -19.12 6.70
C ASP A 251 6.07 -17.61 6.79
N ASP A 252 6.27 -17.04 7.98
CA ASP A 252 6.15 -15.59 8.21
C ASP A 252 7.02 -14.77 7.26
N ALA A 253 8.20 -15.29 6.93
CA ALA A 253 9.10 -14.64 5.98
C ALA A 253 8.48 -14.57 4.57
N ALA A 254 7.75 -15.60 4.13
CA ALA A 254 7.09 -15.62 2.83
C ALA A 254 5.90 -14.65 2.80
N ALA A 255 5.16 -14.51 3.91
CA ALA A 255 4.13 -13.48 4.05
C ALA A 255 4.73 -12.07 3.98
N LEU A 256 5.88 -11.85 4.63
CA LEU A 256 6.58 -10.58 4.62
C LEU A 256 7.17 -10.26 3.23
N ALA A 257 7.68 -11.26 2.52
CA ALA A 257 8.13 -11.12 1.14
C ALA A 257 6.97 -10.90 0.17
N LEU A 258 5.83 -11.57 0.33
CA LEU A 258 4.61 -11.33 -0.44
C LEU A 258 4.11 -9.89 -0.22
N TYR A 259 4.05 -9.45 1.03
CA TYR A 259 3.69 -8.07 1.36
C TYR A 259 4.71 -7.08 0.78
N GLY A 260 6.01 -7.36 0.92
CA GLY A 260 7.13 -6.64 0.30
C GLY A 260 6.97 -6.48 -1.21
N GLY A 261 6.65 -7.58 -1.90
CA GLY A 261 6.39 -7.62 -3.33
C GLY A 261 5.20 -6.77 -3.76
N ALA A 262 4.17 -6.66 -2.92
CA ALA A 262 3.03 -5.80 -3.19
C ALA A 262 3.43 -4.32 -3.32
N PHE A 263 4.44 -3.85 -2.56
CA PHE A 263 4.99 -2.50 -2.70
C PHE A 263 5.71 -2.28 -4.04
N THR A 264 6.39 -3.31 -4.55
CA THR A 264 6.99 -3.26 -5.88
C THR A 264 5.93 -3.09 -6.94
N GLY A 265 4.82 -3.85 -6.84
CA GLY A 265 3.66 -3.71 -7.72
C GLY A 265 2.95 -2.36 -7.60
N MET A 266 3.23 -1.57 -6.55
CA MET A 266 2.74 -0.20 -6.44
C MET A 266 3.52 0.81 -7.27
N SER A 267 4.77 0.51 -7.64
CA SER A 267 5.62 1.40 -8.42
C SER A 267 5.06 1.52 -9.83
N LEU A 268 4.84 2.75 -10.28
CA LEU A 268 4.25 2.99 -11.60
C LEU A 268 5.26 2.67 -12.70
N PRO A 269 4.83 2.11 -13.83
CA PRO A 269 5.61 2.09 -15.06
C PRO A 269 5.54 3.48 -15.72
N SER A 270 5.99 4.53 -15.03
CA SER A 270 6.19 5.81 -15.72
C SER A 270 7.35 5.60 -16.70
N PRO A 271 7.18 5.94 -18.00
CA PRO A 271 8.26 5.84 -18.97
C PRO A 271 9.47 6.60 -18.45
N VAL A 272 10.64 5.96 -18.48
CA VAL A 272 11.92 6.67 -18.38
C VAL A 272 11.84 7.81 -19.39
N PRO A 273 12.04 9.08 -18.99
CA PRO A 273 12.10 10.16 -19.96
C PRO A 273 13.19 9.78 -20.96
N SER A 274 12.79 9.49 -22.20
CA SER A 274 13.72 9.41 -23.32
C SER A 274 14.47 10.73 -23.30
N GLY A 275 15.78 10.67 -23.03
CA GLY A 275 16.63 11.85 -23.01
C GLY A 275 16.37 12.70 -24.24
N GLY A 276 16.09 13.98 -24.00
CA GLY A 276 16.24 15.01 -25.02
C GLY A 276 17.71 15.28 -25.29
#